data_AF-A0A318T5Y0-F1
#
_entry.id   AF-A0A318T5Y0-F1
#
_cell.length_a   1.000
_cell.length_b   1.000
_cell.length_c   1.000
_cell.angle_alpha   90.00
_cell.angle_beta   90.00
_cell.angle_gamma   90.00
#
_symmetry.space_group_name_H-M   'P 1'
#
loop_
_entity.id
_entity.type
_entity.pdbx_description
1 polymer ?
#
loop_
_entity_poly.entity_id
_entity_poly.type
_entity_poly.pdbx_seq_one_letter_code
_entity_poly.pdbx_strand_id
1 'polypeptide(L)'
;MTTRFDRALPLVLAHEGGYANDPADPGGATMRGVTQATYDAWRRLQGQAPRDVRALTGAELRAIYRRQYWDAVQADVLPPGLGYALFDAAVNSGPARAARWLQQAAGMPAQEVDGVVGARTLAAVATHPPARLVEALCDRRLAFLRRLRHWPRFGRGWSRRVAEVRAQALIWAQDEAAPASPPASEIAPAGRHGGGKERLDATLRDAARDPTVLTGAGGVLGGVAAMAQGDGPMQYALAAVLVLAALGAFVLLLRRTRP
;
A
#
# COMPACT_ATOMS: atom_id res chain seq x y z
N MET A 1 -12.69 -8.68 14.40
CA MET A 1 -12.99 -7.38 13.77
C MET A 1 -12.47 -7.40 12.34
N THR A 2 -13.26 -7.00 11.36
CA THR A 2 -12.84 -6.93 9.95
C THR A 2 -11.84 -5.80 9.76
N THR A 3 -10.65 -6.10 9.24
CA THR A 3 -9.61 -5.07 9.02
C THR A 3 -9.92 -4.22 7.78
N ARG A 4 -9.23 -3.08 7.63
CA ARG A 4 -9.30 -2.27 6.39
C ARG A 4 -8.84 -3.06 5.16
N PHE A 5 -7.81 -3.89 5.32
CA PHE A 5 -7.37 -4.81 4.26
C PHE A 5 -8.48 -5.80 3.86
N ASP A 6 -9.19 -6.39 4.83
CA ASP A 6 -10.26 -7.34 4.56
C ASP A 6 -11.44 -6.71 3.81
N ARG A 7 -11.69 -5.40 4.01
CA ARG A 7 -12.67 -4.63 3.23
C ARG A 7 -12.16 -4.28 1.83
N ALA A 8 -10.87 -3.97 1.69
CA ALA A 8 -10.26 -3.49 0.45
C ALA A 8 -9.98 -4.60 -0.56
N LEU A 9 -9.50 -5.76 -0.10
CA LEU A 9 -9.05 -6.84 -0.97
C LEU A 9 -10.16 -7.36 -1.91
N PRO A 10 -11.41 -7.62 -1.45
CA PRO A 10 -12.48 -8.07 -2.36
C PRO A 10 -12.78 -7.08 -3.48
N LEU A 11 -12.70 -5.77 -3.20
CA LEU A 11 -12.92 -4.72 -4.19
C LEU A 11 -11.84 -4.72 -5.26
N VAL A 12 -10.57 -4.85 -4.86
CA VAL A 12 -9.45 -4.98 -5.80
C VAL A 12 -9.57 -6.26 -6.63
N LEU A 13 -9.89 -7.38 -5.98
CA LEU A 13 -10.03 -8.68 -6.64
C LEU A 13 -11.26 -8.76 -7.56
N ALA A 14 -12.28 -7.93 -7.39
CA ALA A 14 -13.43 -7.88 -8.29
C ALA A 14 -13.04 -7.49 -9.73
N HIS A 15 -11.89 -6.83 -9.89
CA HIS A 15 -11.31 -6.51 -11.19
C HIS A 15 -10.31 -7.55 -11.69
N GLU A 16 -9.89 -8.49 -10.83
CA GLU A 16 -8.91 -9.52 -11.17
C GLU A 16 -9.60 -10.74 -11.79
N GLY A 17 -9.04 -11.25 -12.87
CA GLY A 17 -9.53 -12.44 -13.54
C GLY A 17 -9.27 -13.73 -12.76
N GLY A 18 -9.73 -14.85 -13.32
CA GLY A 18 -9.45 -16.20 -12.81
C GLY A 18 -8.05 -16.70 -13.21
N TYR A 19 -7.93 -18.01 -13.43
CA TYR A 19 -6.72 -18.60 -13.97
C TYR A 19 -6.49 -18.17 -15.43
N ALA A 20 -5.26 -17.81 -15.77
CA ALA A 20 -4.80 -17.61 -17.13
C ALA A 20 -3.43 -18.27 -17.31
N ASN A 21 -3.22 -18.92 -18.45
CA ASN A 21 -1.93 -19.46 -18.85
C ASN A 21 -1.86 -19.43 -20.36
N ASP A 22 -1.28 -18.37 -20.89
CA ASP A 22 -1.05 -18.21 -22.32
C ASP A 22 0.34 -18.79 -22.63
N PRO A 23 0.46 -19.80 -23.52
CA PRO A 23 1.75 -20.35 -23.93
C PRO A 23 2.72 -19.32 -24.54
N ALA A 24 2.20 -18.19 -25.02
CA ALA A 24 2.99 -17.07 -25.56
C ALA A 24 3.35 -16.00 -24.50
N ASP A 25 2.87 -16.14 -23.25
CA ASP A 25 3.14 -15.20 -22.17
C ASP A 25 4.37 -15.66 -21.33
N PRO A 26 5.46 -14.88 -21.31
CA PRO A 26 6.62 -15.19 -20.45
C PRO A 26 6.30 -15.13 -18.96
N GLY A 27 5.18 -14.50 -18.56
CA GLY A 27 4.67 -14.51 -17.18
C GLY A 27 4.14 -15.87 -16.72
N GLY A 28 3.84 -16.77 -17.67
CA GLY A 28 3.38 -18.12 -17.42
C GLY A 28 2.04 -18.20 -16.68
N ALA A 29 1.80 -19.34 -16.02
CA ALA A 29 0.58 -19.59 -15.27
C ALA A 29 0.35 -18.51 -14.20
N THR A 30 -0.84 -17.90 -14.21
CA THR A 30 -1.27 -16.84 -13.31
C THR A 30 -2.64 -17.17 -12.72
N MET A 31 -2.80 -17.02 -11.41
CA MET A 31 -4.08 -17.15 -10.71
C MET A 31 -4.38 -15.85 -9.96
N ARG A 32 -5.47 -15.16 -10.32
CA ARG A 32 -5.93 -13.95 -9.62
C ARG A 32 -4.80 -12.92 -9.43
N GLY A 33 -4.06 -12.62 -10.50
CA GLY A 33 -2.96 -11.67 -10.49
C GLY A 33 -1.64 -12.16 -9.89
N VAL A 34 -1.56 -13.38 -9.35
CA VAL A 34 -0.32 -13.98 -8.84
C VAL A 34 0.26 -14.93 -9.89
N THR A 35 1.48 -14.66 -10.35
CA THR A 35 2.20 -15.54 -11.28
C THR A 35 2.83 -16.73 -10.54
N GLN A 36 3.11 -17.82 -11.26
CA GLN A 36 3.82 -18.98 -10.73
C GLN A 36 5.15 -18.58 -10.05
N ALA A 37 5.94 -17.71 -10.70
CA ALA A 37 7.20 -17.23 -10.15
C ALA A 37 7.01 -16.46 -8.84
N THR A 38 5.97 -15.61 -8.75
CA THR A 38 5.64 -14.86 -7.53
C THR A 38 5.24 -15.81 -6.41
N TYR A 39 4.45 -16.83 -6.74
CA TYR A 39 4.00 -17.81 -5.77
C TYR A 39 5.14 -18.68 -5.27
N ASP A 40 6.01 -19.17 -6.16
CA ASP A 40 7.19 -19.96 -5.78
C ASP A 40 8.16 -19.17 -4.90
N ALA A 41 8.39 -17.89 -5.22
CA ALA A 41 9.18 -17.00 -4.37
C ALA A 41 8.55 -16.84 -2.98
N TRP A 42 7.23 -16.64 -2.91
CA TRP A 42 6.51 -16.55 -1.64
C TRP A 42 6.61 -17.85 -0.83
N ARG A 43 6.39 -19.02 -1.45
CA ARG A 43 6.51 -20.32 -0.79
C ARG A 43 7.92 -20.56 -0.25
N ARG A 44 8.95 -20.22 -1.04
CA ARG A 44 10.35 -20.30 -0.61
C ARG A 44 10.61 -19.45 0.63
N LEU A 45 10.08 -18.22 0.68
CA LEU A 45 10.17 -17.36 1.87
C LEU A 45 9.45 -17.94 3.09
N GLN A 46 8.48 -18.84 2.90
CA GLN A 46 7.82 -19.58 3.98
C GLN A 46 8.52 -20.91 4.31
N GLY A 47 9.68 -21.21 3.71
CA GLY A 47 10.36 -22.50 3.89
C GLY A 47 9.63 -23.67 3.23
N GLN A 48 8.76 -23.41 2.26
CA GLN A 48 7.95 -24.42 1.59
C GLN A 48 8.46 -24.67 0.16
N ALA A 49 8.22 -25.88 -0.35
CA ALA A 49 8.54 -26.23 -1.74
C ALA A 49 7.74 -25.37 -2.76
N PRO A 50 8.10 -25.34 -4.05
CA PRO A 50 7.22 -24.83 -5.11
C PRO A 50 5.91 -25.61 -5.23
N ARG A 51 4.85 -24.98 -5.77
CA ARG A 51 3.58 -25.64 -6.10
C ARG A 51 2.86 -24.88 -7.19
N ASP A 52 2.11 -25.59 -8.03
CA ASP A 52 1.29 -24.97 -9.06
C ASP A 52 0.40 -23.86 -8.48
N VAL A 53 0.44 -22.68 -9.11
CA VAL A 53 -0.32 -21.49 -8.72
C VAL A 53 -1.84 -21.71 -8.80
N ARG A 54 -2.30 -22.74 -9.51
CA ARG A 54 -3.70 -23.21 -9.45
C ARG A 54 -4.12 -23.69 -8.07
N ALA A 55 -3.17 -24.20 -7.28
CA ALA A 55 -3.40 -24.62 -5.91
C ALA A 55 -3.18 -23.48 -4.89
N LEU A 56 -3.05 -22.23 -5.35
CA LEU A 56 -3.00 -21.06 -4.49
C LEU A 56 -4.31 -20.96 -3.68
N THR A 57 -4.18 -21.07 -2.37
CA THR A 57 -5.34 -20.95 -1.48
C THR A 57 -5.71 -19.48 -1.26
N GLY A 58 -6.96 -19.24 -0.84
CA GLY A 58 -7.38 -17.88 -0.49
C GLY A 58 -6.58 -17.26 0.65
N ALA A 59 -6.05 -18.07 1.58
CA ALA A 59 -5.21 -17.59 2.68
C ALA A 59 -3.83 -17.13 2.18
N GLU A 60 -3.21 -17.90 1.29
CA GLU A 60 -1.93 -17.55 0.67
C GLU A 60 -2.08 -16.32 -0.23
N LEU A 61 -3.15 -16.26 -1.04
CA LEU A 61 -3.49 -15.08 -1.84
C LEU A 61 -3.58 -13.83 -0.95
N ARG A 62 -4.34 -13.90 0.14
CA ARG A 62 -4.46 -12.81 1.12
C ARG A 62 -3.09 -12.39 1.68
N ALA A 63 -2.27 -13.35 2.10
CA ALA A 63 -0.94 -13.07 2.66
C ALA A 63 0.00 -12.42 1.63
N ILE A 64 -0.04 -12.89 0.38
CA ILE A 64 0.71 -12.31 -0.74
C ILE A 64 0.28 -10.87 -0.97
N TYR A 65 -1.03 -10.62 -1.12
CA TYR A 65 -1.54 -9.28 -1.39
C TYR A 65 -1.26 -8.30 -0.26
N ARG A 66 -1.39 -8.76 0.98
CA ARG A 66 -1.10 -7.95 2.16
C ARG A 66 0.37 -7.53 2.16
N ARG A 67 1.29 -8.49 2.07
CA ARG A 67 2.73 -8.19 2.13
C ARG A 67 3.24 -7.39 0.93
N GLN A 68 2.86 -7.77 -0.28
CA GLN A 68 3.46 -7.21 -1.50
C GLN A 68 2.89 -5.85 -1.91
N TYR A 69 1.64 -5.55 -1.53
CA TYR A 69 0.96 -4.35 -2.00
C TYR A 69 0.41 -3.49 -0.87
N TRP A 70 -0.25 -4.08 0.12
CA TRP A 70 -0.87 -3.31 1.22
C TRP A 70 0.19 -2.74 2.18
N ASP A 71 1.03 -3.62 2.73
CA ASP A 71 2.09 -3.26 3.67
C ASP A 71 3.19 -2.45 2.98
N ALA A 72 3.49 -2.78 1.72
CA ALA A 72 4.51 -2.11 0.90
C ALA A 72 4.23 -0.61 0.68
N VAL A 73 2.97 -0.17 0.82
CA VAL A 73 2.59 1.24 0.72
C VAL A 73 2.08 1.82 2.05
N GLN A 74 2.29 1.10 3.15
CA GLN A 74 1.82 1.46 4.49
C GLN A 74 0.33 1.83 4.53
N ALA A 75 -0.52 1.08 3.82
CA ALA A 75 -1.95 1.41 3.68
C ALA A 75 -2.71 1.45 5.01
N ASP A 76 -2.27 0.71 6.04
CA ASP A 76 -2.82 0.79 7.40
C ASP A 76 -2.52 2.13 8.10
N VAL A 77 -1.46 2.85 7.74
CA VAL A 77 -1.08 4.11 8.38
C VAL A 77 -1.72 5.31 7.68
N LEU A 78 -2.08 5.15 6.41
CA LEU A 78 -2.74 6.19 5.62
C LEU A 78 -4.22 6.35 6.01
N PRO A 79 -4.82 7.53 5.75
CA PRO A 79 -6.27 7.69 5.80
C PRO A 79 -6.97 6.59 5.00
N PRO A 80 -8.07 5.96 5.49
CA PRO A 80 -8.63 4.74 4.92
C PRO A 80 -8.91 4.79 3.42
N GLY A 81 -9.58 5.86 2.96
CA GLY A 81 -9.85 6.06 1.53
C GLY A 81 -8.58 6.21 0.69
N LEU A 82 -7.58 6.92 1.21
CA LEU A 82 -6.29 7.08 0.54
C LEU A 82 -5.49 5.77 0.51
N GLY A 83 -5.46 5.03 1.62
CA GLY A 83 -4.83 3.72 1.71
C GLY A 83 -5.43 2.72 0.72
N TYR A 84 -6.76 2.69 0.60
CA TYR A 84 -7.45 1.88 -0.40
C TYR A 84 -7.08 2.26 -1.84
N ALA A 85 -7.16 3.55 -2.20
CA ALA A 85 -6.82 4.02 -3.55
C ALA A 85 -5.36 3.73 -3.92
N LEU A 86 -4.45 3.90 -2.96
CA LEU A 86 -3.02 3.63 -3.13
C LEU A 86 -2.74 2.14 -3.26
N PHE A 87 -3.42 1.30 -2.49
CA PHE A 87 -3.33 -0.16 -2.59
C PHE A 87 -3.78 -0.66 -3.97
N ASP A 88 -4.94 -0.21 -4.49
CA ASP A 88 -5.36 -0.58 -5.85
C ASP A 88 -4.35 -0.10 -6.89
N ALA A 89 -3.84 1.13 -6.77
CA ALA A 89 -2.79 1.64 -7.65
C ALA A 89 -1.51 0.78 -7.58
N ALA A 90 -1.11 0.32 -6.39
CA ALA A 90 0.06 -0.53 -6.18
C ALA A 90 -0.10 -1.90 -6.85
N VAL A 91 -1.28 -2.51 -6.76
CA VAL A 91 -1.57 -3.79 -7.44
C VAL A 91 -1.47 -3.67 -8.96
N ASN A 92 -2.00 -2.59 -9.53
CA ASN A 92 -2.06 -2.42 -10.99
C ASN A 92 -0.77 -1.87 -11.62
N SER A 93 0.01 -1.14 -10.84
CA SER A 93 1.10 -0.31 -11.38
C SER A 93 2.38 -0.42 -10.57
N GLY A 94 2.43 -1.29 -9.57
CA GLY A 94 3.58 -1.51 -8.70
C GLY A 94 3.60 -0.55 -7.51
N PRO A 95 3.97 -1.02 -6.30
CA PRO A 95 4.01 -0.20 -5.08
C PRO A 95 4.85 1.06 -5.23
N ALA A 96 6.06 0.96 -5.80
CA ALA A 96 6.96 2.09 -5.95
C ALA A 96 6.37 3.20 -6.83
N ARG A 97 5.67 2.85 -7.91
CA ARG A 97 5.03 3.84 -8.79
C ARG A 97 3.84 4.50 -8.10
N ALA A 98 3.02 3.71 -7.42
CA ALA A 98 1.89 4.22 -6.65
C ALA A 98 2.36 5.20 -5.57
N ALA A 99 3.41 4.84 -4.82
CA ALA A 99 4.04 5.72 -3.84
C ALA A 99 4.55 7.02 -4.46
N ARG A 100 5.20 6.98 -5.63
CA ARG A 100 5.63 8.21 -6.34
C ARG A 100 4.45 9.11 -6.70
N TRP A 101 3.33 8.54 -7.15
CA TRP A 101 2.12 9.34 -7.41
C TRP A 101 1.57 9.99 -6.15
N LEU A 102 1.58 9.29 -5.01
CA LEU A 102 1.18 9.86 -3.72
C LEU A 102 2.12 11.00 -3.30
N GLN A 103 3.43 10.79 -3.35
CA GLN A 103 4.42 11.80 -2.99
C GLN A 103 4.25 13.07 -3.84
N GLN A 104 4.06 12.90 -5.15
CA GLN A 104 3.74 14.00 -6.05
C GLN A 104 2.39 14.64 -5.75
N ALA A 105 1.37 13.87 -5.35
CA ALA A 105 0.04 14.38 -4.97
C ALA A 105 0.09 15.20 -3.69
N ALA A 106 0.94 14.81 -2.74
CA ALA A 106 1.23 15.54 -1.50
C ALA A 106 2.18 16.74 -1.70
N GLY A 107 2.54 17.07 -2.95
CA GLY A 107 3.34 18.25 -3.26
C GLY A 107 4.82 18.13 -2.87
N MET A 108 5.33 16.91 -2.66
CA MET A 108 6.75 16.72 -2.33
C MET A 108 7.65 17.21 -3.49
N PRO A 109 8.80 17.85 -3.18
CA PRO A 109 9.77 18.26 -4.19
C PRO A 109 10.27 17.07 -5.02
N ALA A 110 10.57 17.29 -6.30
CA ALA A 110 10.92 16.22 -7.23
C ALA A 110 12.13 15.37 -6.75
N GLN A 111 13.11 16.00 -6.13
CA GLN A 111 14.30 15.35 -5.56
C GLN A 111 13.99 14.45 -4.35
N GLU A 112 12.80 14.55 -3.76
CA GLU A 112 12.35 13.76 -2.60
C GLU A 112 11.36 12.65 -2.99
N VAL A 113 10.99 12.56 -4.26
CA VAL A 113 10.09 11.51 -4.77
C VAL A 113 10.90 10.24 -5.04
N ASP A 114 11.02 9.40 -4.02
CA ASP A 114 11.80 8.15 -4.05
C ASP A 114 10.94 6.88 -4.31
N GLY A 115 9.62 6.97 -4.19
CA GLY A 115 8.71 5.84 -4.30
C GLY A 115 8.66 4.91 -3.09
N VAL A 116 9.10 5.39 -1.92
CA VAL A 116 8.97 4.70 -0.64
C VAL A 116 8.03 5.50 0.25
N VAL A 117 6.92 4.89 0.69
CA VAL A 117 6.07 5.52 1.71
C VAL A 117 6.81 5.41 3.04
N GLY A 118 7.44 6.51 3.48
CA GLY A 118 8.15 6.62 4.74
C GLY A 118 7.73 7.85 5.54
N ALA A 119 8.43 8.15 6.63
CA ALA A 119 8.06 9.24 7.55
C ALA A 119 7.83 10.59 6.86
N ARG A 120 8.66 10.94 5.87
CA ARG A 120 8.51 12.18 5.08
C ARG A 120 7.23 12.21 4.25
N THR A 121 6.89 11.09 3.60
CA THR A 121 5.64 10.96 2.85
C THR A 121 4.44 11.06 3.78
N LEU A 122 4.48 10.41 4.94
CA LEU A 122 3.40 10.48 5.93
C LEU A 122 3.21 11.92 6.46
N ALA A 123 4.31 12.63 6.74
CA ALA A 123 4.25 14.03 7.15
C ALA A 123 3.61 14.92 6.07
N ALA A 124 3.99 14.75 4.81
CA ALA A 124 3.40 15.50 3.69
C ALA A 124 1.91 15.15 3.46
N VAL A 125 1.53 13.89 3.66
CA VAL A 125 0.12 13.46 3.60
C VAL A 125 -0.71 14.15 4.68
N ALA A 126 -0.19 14.28 5.90
CA ALA A 126 -0.89 14.88 7.02
C ALA A 126 -1.21 16.38 6.83
N THR A 127 -0.53 17.09 5.93
CA THR A 127 -0.81 18.50 5.64
C THR A 127 -1.93 18.71 4.62
N HIS A 128 -2.59 17.65 4.15
CA HIS A 128 -3.60 17.71 3.10
C HIS A 128 -4.90 17.00 3.53
N PRO A 129 -6.09 17.51 3.11
CA PRO A 129 -7.33 16.78 3.28
C PRO A 129 -7.28 15.43 2.53
N PRO A 130 -7.67 14.30 3.16
CA PRO A 130 -7.62 12.98 2.54
C PRO A 130 -8.33 12.91 1.18
N ALA A 131 -9.51 13.52 1.06
CA ALA A 131 -10.27 13.55 -0.19
C ALA A 131 -9.50 14.23 -1.33
N ARG A 132 -8.75 15.30 -1.04
CA ARG A 132 -7.92 16.00 -2.04
C ARG A 132 -6.79 15.11 -2.55
N LEU A 133 -6.16 14.34 -1.65
CA LEU A 133 -5.12 13.40 -2.02
C LEU A 133 -5.66 12.22 -2.85
N VAL A 134 -6.85 11.71 -2.52
CA VAL A 134 -7.53 10.67 -3.31
C VAL A 134 -7.76 11.15 -4.74
N GLU A 135 -8.32 12.34 -4.93
CA GLU A 135 -8.53 12.94 -6.25
C GLU A 135 -7.21 13.06 -7.02
N ALA A 136 -6.21 13.70 -6.39
CA ALA A 136 -4.92 13.97 -7.00
C ALA A 136 -4.13 12.69 -7.36
N LEU A 137 -4.25 11.63 -6.56
CA LEU A 137 -3.67 10.31 -6.82
C LEU A 137 -4.35 9.65 -8.03
N CYS A 138 -5.68 9.63 -8.05
CA CYS A 138 -6.45 9.04 -9.14
C CYS A 138 -6.23 9.78 -10.47
N ASP A 139 -6.11 11.11 -10.44
CA ASP A 139 -5.78 11.92 -11.61
C ASP A 139 -4.39 11.59 -12.16
N ARG A 140 -3.38 11.52 -11.29
CA ARG A 140 -2.00 11.14 -11.68
C ARG A 140 -1.94 9.75 -12.30
N ARG A 141 -2.63 8.79 -11.70
CA ARG A 141 -2.75 7.44 -12.24
C ARG A 141 -3.41 7.46 -13.62
N LEU A 142 -4.55 8.14 -13.78
CA LEU A 142 -5.25 8.20 -15.06
C LEU A 142 -4.42 8.89 -16.15
N ALA A 143 -3.71 9.97 -15.81
CA ALA A 143 -2.79 10.64 -16.73
C ALA A 143 -1.64 9.72 -17.17
N PHE A 144 -1.11 8.89 -16.27
CA PHE A 144 -0.14 7.86 -16.64
C PHE A 144 -0.73 6.83 -17.61
N LEU A 145 -1.90 6.27 -17.28
CA LEU A 145 -2.57 5.24 -18.08
C LEU A 145 -2.88 5.74 -19.49
N ARG A 146 -3.29 7.00 -19.65
CA ARG A 146 -3.56 7.65 -20.95
C ARG A 146 -2.36 7.68 -21.89
N ARG A 147 -1.14 7.63 -21.35
CA ARG A 147 0.11 7.64 -22.14
C ARG A 147 0.58 6.24 -22.53
N LEU A 148 -0.06 5.18 -22.04
CA LEU A 148 0.33 3.81 -22.38
C LEU A 148 -0.07 3.48 -23.82
N ARG A 149 0.81 2.76 -24.53
CA ARG A 149 0.58 2.33 -25.92
C ARG A 149 -0.73 1.56 -26.12
N HIS A 150 -1.21 0.86 -25.10
CA HIS A 150 -2.43 0.06 -25.16
C HIS A 150 -3.72 0.81 -24.76
N TRP A 151 -3.62 2.12 -24.47
CA TRP A 151 -4.77 2.95 -24.12
C TRP A 151 -5.96 2.85 -25.10
N PRO A 152 -5.78 2.82 -26.45
CA PRO A 152 -6.90 2.70 -27.37
C PRO A 152 -7.74 1.44 -27.17
N ARG A 153 -7.12 0.35 -26.69
CA ARG A 153 -7.78 -0.94 -26.48
C ARG A 153 -8.39 -1.07 -25.08
N PHE A 154 -7.64 -0.70 -24.05
CA PHE A 154 -8.02 -0.97 -22.65
C PHE A 154 -8.43 0.27 -21.84
N GLY A 155 -8.24 1.48 -22.39
CA GLY A 155 -8.43 2.75 -21.70
C GLY A 155 -9.82 2.95 -21.11
N ARG A 156 -10.88 2.41 -21.76
CA ARG A 156 -12.24 2.43 -21.19
C ARG A 156 -12.33 1.64 -19.89
N GLY A 157 -11.80 0.41 -19.87
CA GLY A 157 -11.79 -0.43 -18.68
C GLY A 157 -10.95 0.17 -17.56
N TRP A 158 -9.77 0.68 -17.89
CA TRP A 158 -8.90 1.35 -16.94
C TRP A 158 -9.51 2.63 -16.36
N SER A 159 -10.15 3.46 -17.19
CA SER A 159 -10.84 4.67 -16.73
C SER A 159 -11.97 4.34 -15.77
N ARG A 160 -12.77 3.31 -16.09
CA ARG A 160 -13.86 2.83 -15.23
C ARG A 160 -13.34 2.36 -13.88
N ARG A 161 -12.30 1.51 -13.84
CA ARG A 161 -11.68 1.06 -12.57
C ARG A 161 -11.19 2.23 -11.73
N VAL A 162 -10.50 3.20 -12.34
CA VAL A 162 -10.02 4.39 -11.61
C VAL A 162 -11.18 5.22 -11.04
N ALA A 163 -12.28 5.36 -11.79
CA ALA A 163 -13.47 6.07 -11.33
C ALA A 163 -14.19 5.33 -10.18
N GLU A 164 -14.34 4.01 -10.28
CA GLU A 164 -14.94 3.16 -9.23
C GLU A 164 -14.10 3.22 -7.94
N VAL A 165 -12.78 3.10 -8.06
CA VAL A 165 -11.85 3.24 -6.93
C VAL A 165 -11.94 4.63 -6.31
N ARG A 166 -11.95 5.69 -7.13
CA ARG A 166 -12.09 7.07 -6.66
C ARG A 166 -13.38 7.25 -5.85
N ALA A 167 -14.51 6.84 -6.40
CA ALA A 167 -15.81 6.98 -5.73
C ALA A 167 -15.81 6.26 -4.37
N GLN A 168 -15.34 5.01 -4.34
CA GLN A 168 -15.30 4.22 -3.11
C GLN A 168 -14.30 4.79 -2.08
N ALA A 169 -13.14 5.27 -2.53
CA ALA A 169 -12.14 5.91 -1.68
C ALA A 169 -12.66 7.23 -1.06
N LEU A 170 -13.43 8.02 -1.81
CA LEU A 170 -14.04 9.24 -1.29
C LEU A 170 -15.10 8.96 -0.22
N ILE A 171 -15.91 7.90 -0.38
CA ILE A 171 -16.84 7.45 0.66
C ILE A 171 -16.06 7.12 1.94
N TRP A 172 -14.99 6.33 1.83
CA TRP A 172 -14.17 5.94 2.99
C TRP A 172 -13.40 7.12 3.61
N ALA A 173 -13.16 8.19 2.86
CA ALA A 173 -12.57 9.42 3.38
C ALA A 173 -13.59 10.29 4.15
N GLN A 174 -14.89 10.15 3.86
CA GLN A 174 -15.97 10.87 4.54
C GLN A 174 -16.42 10.18 5.83
N ASP A 175 -16.41 8.84 5.86
CA ASP A 175 -16.74 8.04 7.06
C ASP A 175 -15.84 8.39 8.27
N GLU A 176 -14.70 9.03 8.05
CA GLU A 176 -13.76 9.48 9.09
C GLU A 176 -13.88 11.00 9.40
N ALA A 177 -14.53 11.77 8.51
CA ALA A 177 -14.83 13.18 8.70
C ALA A 177 -16.13 13.42 9.49
N ALA A 178 -16.95 12.37 9.69
CA ALA A 178 -18.03 12.41 10.66
C ALA A 178 -17.40 12.59 12.06
N PRO A 179 -17.61 13.72 12.75
CA PRO A 179 -17.07 13.87 14.08
C PRO A 179 -17.62 12.74 14.93
N ALA A 180 -16.72 12.01 15.60
CA ALA A 180 -17.10 11.28 16.79
C ALA A 180 -17.88 12.28 17.65
N SER A 181 -19.20 12.07 17.77
CA SER A 181 -19.97 12.81 18.76
C SER A 181 -19.25 12.60 20.08
N PRO A 182 -18.82 13.67 20.78
CA PRO A 182 -18.34 13.48 22.14
C PRO A 182 -19.48 12.77 22.89
N PRO A 183 -19.21 11.70 23.64
CA PRO A 183 -20.24 11.14 24.51
C PRO A 183 -20.73 12.28 25.39
N ALA A 184 -22.04 12.49 25.36
CA ALA A 184 -22.71 13.52 26.13
C ALA A 184 -22.36 13.35 27.61
N SER A 185 -21.53 14.26 28.12
CA SER A 185 -21.58 14.83 29.46
C SER A 185 -21.94 13.87 30.61
N GLU A 186 -20.92 13.38 31.31
CA GLU A 186 -20.99 13.27 32.77
C GLU A 186 -20.26 14.48 33.37
N ILE A 187 -21.05 15.35 34.01
CA ILE A 187 -20.60 16.55 34.72
C ILE A 187 -20.11 16.09 36.09
N ALA A 188 -18.84 16.37 36.43
CA ALA A 188 -18.38 16.56 37.80
C ALA A 188 -17.10 17.43 37.84
N PRO A 189 -16.89 18.23 38.90
CA PRO A 189 -16.43 19.61 38.75
C PRO A 189 -14.91 19.81 38.80
N ALA A 190 -14.54 21.02 38.38
CA ALA A 190 -13.21 21.60 38.32
C ALA A 190 -12.33 21.36 39.56
N GLY A 191 -11.18 20.73 39.35
CA GLY A 191 -10.01 20.75 40.22
C GLY A 191 -8.87 21.50 39.54
N ARG A 192 -8.47 22.63 40.12
CA ARG A 192 -7.42 23.54 39.64
C ARG A 192 -6.02 23.04 40.05
N HIS A 193 -5.04 23.34 39.17
CA HIS A 193 -3.62 23.62 39.43
C HIS A 193 -2.56 22.52 39.17
N GLY A 194 -1.72 22.80 38.14
CA GLY A 194 -0.26 22.96 38.25
C GLY A 194 0.60 21.72 38.53
N GLY A 195 1.45 21.32 37.58
CA GLY A 195 2.50 20.32 37.88
C GLY A 195 3.18 19.65 36.69
N GLY A 196 3.52 20.37 35.62
CA GLY A 196 4.16 19.78 34.44
C GLY A 196 5.60 19.25 34.69
N LYS A 197 6.33 19.84 35.64
CA LYS A 197 7.72 19.43 35.95
C LYS A 197 7.81 18.30 36.98
N GLU A 198 7.00 18.35 38.04
CA GLU A 198 7.03 17.33 39.10
C GLU A 198 6.62 15.93 38.59
N ARG A 199 5.69 15.87 37.63
CA ARG A 199 5.26 14.61 37.02
C ARG A 199 6.35 13.97 36.15
N LEU A 200 7.20 14.77 35.52
CA LEU A 200 8.33 14.29 34.71
C LEU A 200 9.46 13.76 35.61
N ASP A 201 9.79 14.50 36.67
CA ASP A 201 10.85 14.13 37.60
C ASP A 201 10.50 12.92 38.49
N ALA A 202 9.21 12.69 38.74
CA ALA A 202 8.71 11.47 39.37
C ALA A 202 8.81 10.26 38.42
N THR A 203 8.38 10.44 37.16
CA THR A 203 8.41 9.37 36.14
C THR A 203 9.85 8.91 35.85
N LEU A 204 10.81 9.83 35.82
CA LEU A 204 12.23 9.51 35.62
C LEU A 204 12.87 8.80 36.82
N ARG A 205 12.48 9.14 38.05
CA ARG A 205 12.98 8.47 39.26
C ARG A 205 12.43 7.06 39.42
N ASP A 206 11.18 6.83 39.04
CA ASP A 206 10.57 5.49 39.10
C ASP A 206 11.15 4.55 38.04
N ALA A 207 11.49 5.06 36.85
CA ALA A 207 12.20 4.29 35.81
C ALA A 207 13.61 3.86 36.23
N ALA A 208 14.25 4.57 37.16
CA ALA A 208 15.58 4.22 37.68
C ALA A 208 15.53 3.12 38.76
N ARG A 209 14.36 2.89 39.38
CA ARG A 209 14.17 1.87 40.43
C ARG A 209 13.52 0.59 39.91
N ASP A 210 12.76 0.70 38.83
CA ASP A 210 12.13 -0.44 38.17
C ASP A 210 12.20 -0.28 36.63
N PRO A 211 13.10 -1.02 35.94
CA PRO A 211 13.25 -0.94 34.48
C PRO A 211 11.97 -1.31 33.70
N THR A 212 11.04 -2.01 34.35
CA THR A 212 9.78 -2.47 33.75
C THR A 212 8.75 -1.34 33.57
N VAL A 213 8.95 -0.19 34.22
CA VAL A 213 8.12 1.02 34.02
C VAL A 213 8.36 1.65 32.64
N LEU A 214 9.56 1.48 32.07
CA LEU A 214 9.91 1.97 30.73
C LEU A 214 9.20 1.20 29.59
N THR A 215 8.68 0.00 29.88
CA THR A 215 7.90 -0.78 28.92
C THR A 215 6.40 -0.45 28.91
N GLY A 216 5.91 0.28 29.92
CA GLY A 216 4.49 0.64 30.06
C GLY A 216 4.08 1.99 29.46
N ALA A 217 5.04 2.88 29.16
CA ALA A 217 4.77 4.21 28.61
C ALA A 217 5.59 4.45 27.33
N GLY A 218 4.98 4.22 26.16
CA GLY A 218 5.40 4.81 24.88
C GLY A 218 6.83 4.50 24.41
N GLY A 219 7.13 3.22 24.12
CA GLY A 219 8.43 2.81 23.58
C GLY A 219 8.65 3.21 22.12
N VAL A 220 9.30 4.35 21.89
CA VAL A 220 9.83 4.79 20.57
C VAL A 220 11.24 4.21 20.27
N LEU A 221 11.83 3.40 21.15
CA LEU A 221 13.24 3.00 21.01
C LEU A 221 13.50 1.56 20.51
N GLY A 222 12.48 0.79 20.13
CA GLY A 222 12.67 -0.56 19.58
C GLY A 222 13.08 -0.62 18.09
N GLY A 223 12.91 0.48 17.35
CA GLY A 223 13.03 0.47 15.88
C GLY A 223 14.45 0.48 15.31
N VAL A 224 15.47 0.77 16.13
CA VAL A 224 16.84 1.03 15.62
C VAL A 224 17.71 -0.22 15.58
N ALA A 225 17.38 -1.27 16.34
CA ALA A 225 18.21 -2.48 16.42
C ALA A 225 18.05 -3.46 15.23
N ALA A 226 17.02 -3.30 14.40
CA ALA A 226 16.77 -4.18 13.24
C ALA A 226 17.55 -3.79 11.96
N MET A 227 18.37 -2.74 12.01
CA MET A 227 19.11 -2.21 10.85
C MET A 227 20.51 -2.81 10.64
N ALA A 228 20.95 -3.76 11.49
CA ALA A 228 22.34 -4.22 11.52
C ALA A 228 22.59 -5.68 11.08
N GLN A 229 21.59 -6.40 10.58
CA GLN A 229 21.81 -7.70 9.95
C GLN A 229 21.40 -7.62 8.48
N GLY A 230 22.41 -7.69 7.63
CA GLY A 230 22.29 -7.46 6.19
C GLY A 230 21.42 -8.50 5.52
N ASP A 231 20.23 -8.07 5.11
CA ASP A 231 19.43 -8.67 4.03
C ASP A 231 18.59 -7.55 3.38
N GLY A 232 19.26 -6.71 2.60
CA GLY A 232 18.69 -5.53 1.95
C GLY A 232 17.94 -5.83 0.63
N PRO A 233 16.96 -4.98 0.25
CA PRO A 233 15.96 -5.27 -0.80
C PRO A 233 16.45 -4.95 -2.23
N MET A 234 17.55 -5.56 -2.67
CA MET A 234 18.13 -5.33 -4.01
C MET A 234 17.59 -6.26 -5.13
N GLN A 235 16.57 -7.08 -4.89
CA GLN A 235 16.11 -8.08 -5.88
C GLN A 235 14.78 -7.75 -6.59
N TYR A 236 14.03 -6.73 -6.15
CA TYR A 236 12.76 -6.37 -6.83
C TYR A 236 12.92 -5.43 -8.02
N ALA A 237 14.11 -4.83 -8.21
CA ALA A 237 14.43 -4.03 -9.39
C ALA A 237 14.52 -4.88 -10.67
N LEU A 238 14.91 -6.15 -10.56
CA LEU A 238 15.05 -7.05 -11.71
C LEU A 238 13.70 -7.55 -12.23
N ALA A 239 12.73 -7.83 -11.34
CA ALA A 239 11.40 -8.30 -11.75
C ALA A 239 10.59 -7.23 -12.51
N ALA A 240 10.69 -5.96 -12.09
CA ALA A 240 10.02 -4.85 -12.77
C ALA A 240 10.64 -4.56 -14.16
N VAL A 241 11.95 -4.74 -14.33
CA VAL A 241 12.63 -4.64 -15.63
C VAL A 241 12.22 -5.78 -16.54
N LEU A 242 12.04 -7.00 -16.02
CA LEU A 242 11.60 -8.16 -16.81
C LEU A 242 10.14 -8.04 -17.27
N VAL A 243 9.22 -7.52 -16.44
CA VAL A 243 7.82 -7.27 -16.84
C VAL A 243 7.74 -6.19 -17.92
N LEU A 244 8.56 -5.15 -17.84
CA LEU A 244 8.61 -4.10 -18.86
C LEU A 244 9.29 -4.57 -20.16
N ALA A 245 10.32 -5.42 -20.07
CA ALA A 245 10.96 -6.05 -21.22
C ALA A 245 10.03 -7.04 -21.93
N ALA A 246 9.26 -7.82 -21.17
CA ALA A 246 8.24 -8.73 -21.69
C ALA A 246 7.12 -7.97 -22.41
N LEU A 247 6.59 -6.89 -21.83
CA LEU A 247 5.62 -6.02 -22.51
C LEU A 247 6.22 -5.37 -23.78
N GLY A 248 7.48 -4.96 -23.74
CA GLY A 248 8.18 -4.38 -24.89
C GLY A 248 8.36 -5.38 -26.05
N ALA A 249 8.77 -6.60 -25.75
CA ALA A 249 8.94 -7.68 -26.73
C ALA A 249 7.59 -8.11 -27.33
N PHE A 250 6.55 -8.20 -26.51
CA PHE A 250 5.17 -8.49 -26.95
C PHE A 250 4.65 -7.43 -27.94
N VAL A 251 4.94 -6.15 -27.70
CA VAL A 251 4.58 -5.06 -28.62
C VAL A 251 5.36 -5.11 -29.94
N LEU A 252 6.63 -5.51 -29.91
CA LEU A 252 7.46 -5.64 -31.11
C LEU A 252 7.03 -6.83 -31.98
N LEU A 253 6.64 -7.95 -31.36
CA LEU A 253 6.14 -9.13 -32.06
C LEU A 253 4.79 -8.85 -32.74
N LEU A 254 3.86 -8.18 -32.04
CA LEU A 254 2.56 -7.79 -32.62
C LEU A 254 2.67 -6.77 -33.77
N ARG A 255 3.81 -6.07 -33.90
CA ARG A 255 4.09 -5.15 -35.02
C ARG A 255 4.71 -5.86 -36.23
N ARG A 256 5.32 -7.03 -36.04
CA ARG A 256 5.93 -7.83 -37.11
C ARG A 256 4.94 -8.74 -37.83
N THR A 257 3.78 -9.00 -37.23
CA THR A 257 2.78 -9.96 -37.74
C THR A 257 1.55 -9.30 -38.36
N ARG A 258 1.59 -7.98 -38.62
CA ARG A 258 0.59 -7.33 -39.48
C ARG A 258 1.16 -7.27 -40.90
N PRO A 259 0.53 -7.94 -41.89
CA PRO A 259 0.95 -7.85 -43.28
C PRO A 259 0.77 -6.43 -43.83
#